data_AF-A0A938TT93-F1
#
_entry.id   AF-A0A938TT93-F1
#
_cell.length_a   1.000
_cell.length_b   1.000
_cell.length_c   1.000
_cell.angle_alpha   90.00
_cell.angle_beta   90.00
_cell.angle_gamma   90.00
#
_symmetry.space_group_name_H-M   'P 1'
#
loop_
_entity.id
_entity.type
_entity.pdbx_description
1 polymer ?
#
loop_
_entity_poly.entity_id
_entity_poly.type
_entity_poly.pdbx_seq_one_letter_code
_entity_poly.pdbx_strand_id
1 'polypeptide(L)'
;MHDTAASRDSVSLALAGSGGAGVMTAGNLLLEAAALAGYCAIMTRTSGPQIRGGEAAAMLRIATFPTDGQDDRVDVLAAIDWQNVQRFAAELPLAAGSVILGDPEQGQVPEVFARSGAQQAQVPLRKLAKGIADGWPNMVALGVLAGLVGLPAEALERALRRSMKKKGLEAGLAAAKLGMAQAAGLPSYALRPAQPRAGQWLVTGNEAAGYGALHAGVRFVAAYPITPATELLEWLPPAIVKVGGAMVQAEDELASINMILGASYGGVPSLTATSGPGLALMTESIGLGVAAEIPIVVVDVMRTGPSTGIATKAEQADLNIALYGMHGDAPHVVLAPNSLADCANATAWAVQIAESLQVPAIVLSDQYFGQARGVVEAPVLPQTIFPRNRATGSDTYKRYAITESGVSPMAIPGTRGTTYTADGLEHNERGLPSSQAADHLAQVEKRARKLAQFDPGEDWATVEGEGDTAILTFGSCTGPAREALARARADGAQARLVSVRLLSPAQPERLKRALQGVKRVLVVEQNHGGQFLRYLRADCELQCETHSLRRPGPLPFRPAEILAALGRLRRRAA
;
A
#
# COMPACT_ATOMS: atom_id res chain seq x y z
N MET A 1 -7.03 2.66 46.32
CA MET A 1 -7.45 1.47 45.55
C MET A 1 -7.05 1.74 44.12
N HIS A 2 -5.93 1.18 43.68
CA HIS A 2 -5.49 1.30 42.29
C HIS A 2 -6.45 0.52 41.42
N ASP A 3 -7.07 1.22 40.49
CA ASP A 3 -7.88 0.64 39.41
C ASP A 3 -7.03 -0.43 38.72
N THR A 4 -7.49 -1.68 38.77
CA THR A 4 -6.88 -2.81 38.08
C THR A 4 -6.75 -2.45 36.61
N ALA A 5 -5.51 -2.30 36.12
CA ALA A 5 -5.22 -1.83 34.78
C ALA A 5 -6.10 -2.54 33.74
N ALA A 6 -7.12 -1.84 33.23
CA ALA A 6 -7.98 -2.38 32.19
C ALA A 6 -7.10 -2.67 30.97
N SER A 7 -6.95 -3.95 30.65
CA SER A 7 -6.19 -4.43 29.49
C SER A 7 -6.75 -3.82 28.21
N ARG A 8 -5.86 -3.26 27.38
CA ARG A 8 -6.19 -2.49 26.18
C ARG A 8 -6.46 -3.42 24.99
N ASP A 9 -7.25 -2.95 24.03
CA ASP A 9 -7.49 -3.65 22.76
C ASP A 9 -6.47 -3.29 21.67
N SER A 10 -5.84 -2.11 21.78
CA SER A 10 -4.73 -1.70 20.92
C SER A 10 -3.72 -0.82 21.66
N VAL A 11 -2.48 -0.85 21.19
CA VAL A 11 -1.38 0.01 21.68
C VAL A 11 -0.55 0.46 20.51
N SER A 12 -0.26 1.77 20.45
CA SER A 12 0.62 2.38 19.46
C SER A 12 1.99 2.70 20.08
N LEU A 13 3.05 2.27 19.41
CA LEU A 13 4.43 2.33 19.87
C LEU A 13 5.26 3.03 18.80
N ALA A 14 6.27 3.78 19.22
CA ALA A 14 7.30 4.26 18.33
C ALA A 14 8.67 3.98 18.95
N LEU A 15 9.55 3.38 18.16
CA LEU A 15 10.97 3.32 18.46
C LEU A 15 11.68 4.34 17.56
N ALA A 16 12.53 5.19 18.13
CA ALA A 16 13.22 6.25 17.40
C ALA A 16 14.72 6.27 17.72
N GLY A 17 15.50 6.86 16.81
CA GLY A 17 16.94 7.09 17.00
C GLY A 17 17.66 7.39 15.70
N SER A 18 18.97 7.51 15.79
CA SER A 18 19.86 7.74 14.65
C SER A 18 19.88 6.57 13.65
N GLY A 19 20.14 6.89 12.39
CA GLY A 19 20.29 5.94 11.29
C GLY A 19 21.48 5.04 11.54
N GLY A 20 21.20 3.76 11.81
CA GLY A 20 22.19 2.77 12.26
C GLY A 20 22.00 2.31 13.70
N ALA A 21 21.18 2.98 14.51
CA ALA A 21 20.87 2.59 15.89
C ALA A 21 20.05 1.27 16.00
N GLY A 22 19.67 0.65 14.87
CA GLY A 22 18.96 -0.62 14.85
C GLY A 22 17.46 -0.51 15.18
N VAL A 23 16.88 0.67 15.01
CA VAL A 23 15.45 0.98 15.24
C VAL A 23 14.54 0.12 14.35
N MET A 24 14.82 0.05 13.05
CA MET A 24 14.04 -0.76 12.11
C MET A 24 14.09 -2.26 12.43
N THR A 25 15.26 -2.76 12.86
CA THR A 25 15.45 -4.15 13.26
C THR A 25 14.60 -4.49 14.48
N ALA A 26 14.67 -3.68 15.53
CA ALA A 26 13.88 -3.87 16.73
C ALA A 26 12.37 -3.75 16.45
N GLY A 27 11.94 -2.78 15.63
CA GLY A 27 10.55 -2.67 15.20
C GLY A 27 10.05 -3.95 14.48
N ASN A 28 10.80 -4.45 13.50
CA ASN A 28 10.42 -5.67 12.78
C ASN A 28 10.36 -6.90 13.70
N LEU A 29 11.29 -7.05 14.64
CA LEU A 29 11.28 -8.14 15.63
C LEU A 29 10.07 -8.04 16.56
N LEU A 30 9.69 -6.82 16.96
CA LEU A 30 8.50 -6.60 17.78
C LEU A 30 7.22 -6.95 17.02
N LEU A 31 7.14 -6.59 15.73
CA LEU A 31 6.05 -6.97 14.84
C LEU A 31 5.94 -8.49 14.68
N GLU A 32 7.08 -9.16 14.46
CA GLU A 32 7.11 -10.63 14.34
C GLU A 32 6.73 -11.32 15.65
N ALA A 33 7.17 -10.81 16.80
CA ALA A 33 6.77 -11.31 18.10
C ALA A 33 5.26 -11.15 18.33
N ALA A 34 4.68 -10.00 17.95
CA ALA A 34 3.24 -9.77 18.01
C ALA A 34 2.46 -10.76 17.13
N ALA A 35 2.95 -11.02 15.91
CA ALA A 35 2.36 -12.02 15.00
C ALA A 35 2.37 -13.42 15.63
N LEU A 36 3.51 -13.83 16.19
CA LEU A 36 3.68 -15.13 16.85
C LEU A 36 2.80 -15.30 18.10
N ALA A 37 2.44 -14.20 18.75
CA ALA A 37 1.51 -14.16 19.87
C ALA A 37 0.04 -14.05 19.43
N GLY A 38 -0.26 -13.95 18.13
CA GLY A 38 -1.62 -13.96 17.58
C GLY A 38 -2.27 -12.60 17.37
N TYR A 39 -1.56 -11.50 17.65
CA TYR A 39 -2.08 -10.15 17.47
C TYR A 39 -2.16 -9.76 15.99
N CYS A 40 -3.06 -8.82 15.68
CA CYS A 40 -2.93 -8.02 14.46
C CYS A 40 -1.92 -6.91 14.75
N ALA A 41 -1.12 -6.54 13.77
CA ALA A 41 -0.19 -5.45 13.94
C ALA A 41 0.22 -4.84 12.59
N ILE A 42 0.53 -3.55 12.60
CA ILE A 42 1.08 -2.85 11.45
C ILE A 42 2.27 -2.01 11.90
N MET A 43 3.34 -2.05 11.13
CA MET A 43 4.52 -1.22 11.28
C MET A 43 4.65 -0.31 10.07
N THR A 44 4.66 0.99 10.31
CA THR A 44 5.12 1.99 9.33
C THR A 44 6.49 2.50 9.76
N ARG A 45 7.17 3.20 8.85
CA ARG A 45 8.48 3.80 9.16
C ARG A 45 8.59 5.19 8.57
N THR A 46 9.44 5.98 9.21
CA THR A 46 9.89 7.26 8.68
C THR A 46 11.40 7.35 8.84
N SER A 47 12.06 7.93 7.84
CA SER A 47 13.50 8.15 7.83
C SER A 47 13.81 9.49 7.19
N GLY A 48 14.90 10.11 7.65
CA GLY A 48 15.49 11.26 6.98
C GLY A 48 15.98 10.89 5.57
N PRO A 49 16.32 11.88 4.74
CA PRO A 49 16.82 11.66 3.38
C PRO A 49 18.23 11.01 3.33
N GLN A 50 18.96 10.98 4.45
CA GLN A 50 20.32 10.42 4.51
C GLN A 50 20.31 8.91 4.77
N ILE A 51 21.19 8.18 4.07
CA ILE A 51 21.36 6.73 4.26
C ILE A 51 22.00 6.39 5.62
N ARG A 52 22.93 7.22 6.12
CA ARG A 52 23.58 7.06 7.44
C ARG A 52 23.58 8.37 8.22
N GLY A 53 23.44 8.27 9.55
CA GLY A 53 23.51 9.42 10.46
C GLY A 53 22.29 10.36 10.45
N GLY A 54 21.26 10.06 9.66
CA GLY A 54 19.96 10.73 9.71
C GLY A 54 19.09 10.21 10.86
N GLU A 55 17.86 10.70 10.96
CA GLU A 55 16.85 10.23 11.90
C GLU A 55 16.05 9.03 11.34
N ALA A 56 15.63 8.11 12.19
CA ALA A 56 14.71 7.02 11.83
C ALA A 56 13.72 6.72 12.96
N ALA A 57 12.48 6.38 12.61
CA ALA A 57 11.48 5.91 13.56
C ALA A 57 10.64 4.77 12.98
N ALA A 58 10.52 3.69 13.75
CA ALA A 58 9.62 2.57 13.51
C ALA A 58 8.36 2.79 14.34
N MET A 59 7.21 2.92 13.68
CA MET A 59 5.92 3.18 14.32
C MET A 59 5.06 1.93 14.18
N LEU A 60 4.65 1.35 15.30
CA LEU A 60 3.89 0.11 15.35
C LEU A 60 2.55 0.35 16.02
N ARG A 61 1.51 -0.31 15.53
CA ARG A 61 0.28 -0.52 16.27
C ARG A 61 0.05 -2.01 16.41
N ILE A 62 -0.15 -2.47 17.63
CA ILE A 62 -0.49 -3.86 17.95
C ILE A 62 -1.90 -3.87 18.52
N ALA A 63 -2.75 -4.76 18.01
CA ALA A 63 -4.16 -4.82 18.36
C ALA A 63 -4.70 -6.25 18.44
N THR A 64 -5.78 -6.43 19.20
CA THR A 64 -6.55 -7.68 19.26
C THR A 64 -7.53 -7.85 18.10
N PHE A 65 -7.65 -6.84 17.23
CA PHE A 65 -8.56 -6.78 16.09
C PHE A 65 -7.81 -6.35 14.81
N PRO A 66 -8.32 -6.68 13.61
CA PRO A 66 -7.73 -6.24 12.33
C PRO A 66 -7.52 -4.72 12.26
N THR A 67 -6.32 -4.30 11.90
CA THR A 67 -5.96 -2.87 11.76
C THR A 67 -5.09 -2.66 10.53
N ASP A 68 -5.49 -1.72 9.68
CA ASP A 68 -4.77 -1.31 8.46
C ASP A 68 -4.09 0.06 8.61
N GLY A 69 -4.19 0.67 9.80
CA GLY A 69 -3.83 2.05 10.07
C GLY A 69 -3.07 2.25 11.39
N GLN A 70 -2.31 3.35 11.46
CA GLN A 70 -1.85 3.91 12.73
C GLN A 70 -3.03 4.53 13.49
N ASP A 71 -2.94 4.57 14.82
CA ASP A 71 -3.92 5.26 15.68
C ASP A 71 -3.67 6.78 15.70
N ASP A 72 -4.50 7.52 16.44
CA ASP A 72 -4.42 8.99 16.51
C ASP A 72 -3.17 9.50 17.23
N ARG A 73 -2.63 8.67 18.13
CA ARG A 73 -1.49 8.97 18.99
C ARG A 73 -0.55 7.77 19.11
N VAL A 74 0.68 8.05 19.52
CA VAL A 74 1.64 7.06 20.03
C VAL A 74 1.48 6.98 21.55
N ASP A 75 1.24 5.79 22.08
CA ASP A 75 1.13 5.56 23.53
C ASP A 75 2.52 5.44 24.17
N VAL A 76 3.49 4.82 23.50
CA VAL A 76 4.87 4.68 23.99
C VAL A 76 5.87 5.14 22.94
N LEU A 77 6.61 6.22 23.20
CA LEU A 77 7.78 6.61 22.41
C LEU A 77 9.05 6.17 23.15
N ALA A 78 9.78 5.22 22.59
CA ALA A 78 11.11 4.83 23.06
C ALA A 78 12.18 5.36 22.13
N ALA A 79 13.12 6.14 22.64
CA ALA A 79 14.25 6.64 21.88
C ALA A 79 15.54 5.96 22.33
N ILE A 80 16.26 5.35 21.39
CA ILE A 80 17.62 4.86 21.63
C ILE A 80 18.57 6.05 21.80
N ASP A 81 18.36 7.08 20.98
CA ASP A 81 18.96 8.40 21.07
C ASP A 81 17.97 9.44 20.50
N TRP A 82 18.24 10.72 20.71
CA TRP A 82 17.36 11.81 20.29
C TRP A 82 17.77 12.48 18.97
N GLN A 83 18.75 11.92 18.25
CA GLN A 83 19.37 12.61 17.12
C GLN A 83 18.34 12.92 16.02
N ASN A 84 18.00 14.21 15.88
CA ASN A 84 17.05 14.76 14.91
C ASN A 84 15.61 14.17 14.97
N VAL A 85 15.26 13.43 16.03
CA VAL A 85 13.94 12.79 16.17
C VAL A 85 12.80 13.80 16.17
N GLN A 86 13.05 15.04 16.63
CA GLN A 86 12.06 16.14 16.60
C GLN A 86 11.53 16.47 15.20
N ARG A 87 12.24 16.08 14.12
CA ARG A 87 11.77 16.25 12.74
C ARG A 87 10.53 15.42 12.43
N PHE A 88 10.30 14.35 13.19
CA PHE A 88 9.14 13.47 13.07
C PHE A 88 8.02 13.82 14.05
N ALA A 89 8.06 14.99 14.71
CA ALA A 89 7.06 15.35 15.71
C ALA A 89 5.61 15.28 15.20
N ALA A 90 5.39 15.61 13.93
CA ALA A 90 4.05 15.52 13.33
C ALA A 90 3.61 14.06 13.07
N GLU A 91 4.55 13.16 12.78
CA GLU A 91 4.32 11.71 12.64
C GLU A 91 4.22 10.98 13.98
N LEU A 92 4.80 11.55 15.05
CA LEU A 92 4.89 10.99 16.39
C LEU A 92 4.04 11.79 17.40
N PRO A 93 2.71 11.83 17.22
CA PRO A 93 1.80 12.52 18.11
C PRO A 93 1.83 11.90 19.50
N LEU A 94 2.06 12.72 20.52
CA LEU A 94 1.99 12.31 21.92
C LEU A 94 0.89 13.09 22.63
N ALA A 95 0.37 12.51 23.70
CA ALA A 95 -0.61 13.13 24.58
C ALA A 95 -0.24 12.89 26.05
N ALA A 96 -0.97 13.50 26.98
CA ALA A 96 -0.76 13.31 28.41
C ALA A 96 -0.85 11.84 28.87
N GLY A 97 -1.60 11.01 28.13
CA GLY A 97 -1.70 9.57 28.37
C GLY A 97 -0.56 8.73 27.77
N SER A 98 0.41 9.35 27.10
CA SER A 98 1.58 8.67 26.53
C SER A 98 2.74 8.59 27.53
N VAL A 99 3.71 7.72 27.26
CA VAL A 99 5.00 7.68 27.95
C VAL A 99 6.16 7.87 26.97
N ILE A 100 7.17 8.61 27.40
CA ILE A 100 8.42 8.83 26.67
C ILE A 100 9.55 8.12 27.44
N LEU A 101 10.20 7.17 26.77
CA LEU A 101 11.34 6.42 27.29
C LEU A 101 12.60 6.90 26.60
N GLY A 102 13.60 7.31 27.38
CA GLY A 102 14.90 7.70 26.87
C GLY A 102 16.04 7.15 27.72
N ASP A 103 17.20 7.01 27.11
CA ASP A 103 18.44 6.73 27.85
C ASP A 103 18.96 8.02 28.50
N PRO A 104 19.17 8.04 29.84
CA PRO A 104 19.68 9.22 30.54
C PRO A 104 21.05 9.70 30.04
N GLU A 105 21.87 8.82 29.45
CA GLU A 105 23.17 9.18 28.87
C GLU A 105 23.06 9.74 27.44
N GLN A 106 21.85 9.86 26.87
CA GLN A 106 21.63 10.30 25.48
C GLN A 106 21.02 11.71 25.36
N GLY A 107 21.05 12.47 26.46
CA GLY A 107 20.54 13.83 26.51
C GLY A 107 19.08 13.91 26.89
N GLN A 108 18.54 15.14 26.86
CA GLN A 108 17.17 15.41 27.27
C GLN A 108 16.18 15.12 26.14
N VAL A 109 14.95 14.77 26.53
CA VAL A 109 13.82 14.65 25.60
C VAL A 109 13.65 15.97 24.83
N PRO A 110 13.57 15.95 23.49
CA PRO A 110 13.35 17.17 22.71
C PRO A 110 12.08 17.90 23.16
N GLU A 111 12.17 19.23 23.21
CA GLU A 111 11.11 20.08 23.78
C GLU A 111 9.74 19.85 23.14
N VAL A 112 9.70 19.60 21.83
CA VAL A 112 8.45 19.32 21.09
C VAL A 112 7.69 18.10 21.65
N PHE A 113 8.41 17.08 22.13
CA PHE A 113 7.79 15.91 22.76
C PHE A 113 7.51 16.16 24.24
N ALA A 114 8.39 16.88 24.95
CA ALA A 114 8.20 17.22 26.35
C ALA A 114 6.92 18.05 26.59
N ARG A 115 6.56 18.93 25.65
CA ARG A 115 5.34 19.76 25.70
C ARG A 115 4.03 18.98 25.55
N SER A 116 4.07 17.70 25.19
CA SER A 116 2.86 16.86 25.04
C SER A 116 2.15 16.53 26.36
N GLY A 117 2.82 16.74 27.50
CA GLY A 117 2.36 16.31 28.82
C GLY A 117 2.56 14.81 29.10
N ALA A 118 3.16 14.07 28.17
CA ALA A 118 3.48 12.66 28.34
C ALA A 118 4.44 12.43 29.52
N GLN A 119 4.23 11.35 30.25
CA GLN A 119 5.11 10.97 31.35
C GLN A 119 6.50 10.62 30.80
N GLN A 120 7.57 11.16 31.38
CA GLN A 120 8.93 10.81 31.01
C GLN A 120 9.47 9.75 31.96
N ALA A 121 10.09 8.70 31.41
CA ALA A 121 10.77 7.67 32.15
C ALA A 121 12.14 7.40 31.53
N GLN A 122 13.10 7.03 32.38
CA GLN A 122 14.48 6.79 31.99
C GLN A 122 14.78 5.30 32.05
N VAL A 123 15.36 4.78 30.98
CA VAL A 123 15.86 3.40 30.93
C VAL A 123 17.32 3.44 30.47
N PRO A 124 18.29 2.98 31.26
CA PRO A 124 19.72 3.08 30.91
C PRO A 124 20.12 2.03 29.87
N LEU A 125 19.55 2.12 28.66
CA LEU A 125 19.65 1.16 27.56
C LEU A 125 21.12 0.81 27.24
N ARG A 126 22.01 1.80 27.13
CA ARG A 126 23.44 1.61 26.83
C ARG A 126 24.17 0.91 27.96
N LYS A 127 23.91 1.29 29.21
CA LYS A 127 24.54 0.67 30.38
C LYS A 127 24.11 -0.79 30.52
N LEU A 128 22.81 -1.08 30.31
CA LEU A 128 22.26 -2.43 30.32
C LEU A 128 22.87 -3.28 29.20
N ALA A 129 22.95 -2.73 27.97
CA ALA A 129 23.57 -3.40 26.84
C ALA A 129 25.06 -3.70 27.05
N LYS A 130 25.83 -2.75 27.61
CA LYS A 130 27.26 -2.93 27.94
C LYS A 130 27.51 -4.03 28.98
N GLY A 131 26.54 -4.33 29.83
CA GLY A 131 26.62 -5.45 30.78
C GLY A 131 26.56 -6.83 30.13
N ILE A 132 26.28 -6.89 28.82
CA ILE A 132 26.16 -8.12 28.05
C ILE A 132 27.25 -8.09 26.97
N ALA A 133 28.05 -9.16 26.87
CA ALA A 133 29.02 -9.29 25.79
C ALA A 133 28.30 -9.25 24.43
N ASP A 134 28.73 -8.36 23.53
CA ASP A 134 28.08 -8.07 22.24
C ASP A 134 26.61 -7.58 22.34
N GLY A 135 26.18 -7.10 23.51
CA GLY A 135 24.82 -6.59 23.74
C GLY A 135 24.57 -5.23 23.09
N TRP A 136 23.40 -5.06 22.48
CA TRP A 136 23.05 -3.83 21.74
C TRP A 136 21.85 -3.10 22.38
N PRO A 137 21.86 -1.75 22.47
CA PRO A 137 20.79 -0.99 23.11
C PRO A 137 19.40 -1.19 22.50
N ASN A 138 19.33 -1.40 21.17
CA ASN A 138 18.07 -1.65 20.48
C ASN A 138 17.40 -2.96 20.90
N MET A 139 18.16 -3.99 21.27
CA MET A 139 17.61 -5.25 21.78
C MET A 139 17.07 -5.10 23.20
N VAL A 140 17.70 -4.25 24.03
CA VAL A 140 17.14 -3.88 25.34
C VAL A 140 15.83 -3.11 25.14
N ALA A 141 15.81 -2.12 24.24
CA ALA A 141 14.61 -1.35 23.93
C ALA A 141 13.47 -2.22 23.40
N LEU A 142 13.77 -3.19 22.52
CA LEU A 142 12.84 -4.22 22.06
C LEU A 142 12.21 -4.97 23.24
N GLY A 143 13.04 -5.44 24.18
CA GLY A 143 12.57 -6.12 25.39
C GLY A 143 11.66 -5.25 26.26
N VAL A 144 12.03 -3.98 26.46
CA VAL A 144 11.22 -3.03 27.23
C VAL A 144 9.85 -2.86 26.58
N LEU A 145 9.79 -2.60 25.27
CA LEU A 145 8.53 -2.43 24.54
C LEU A 145 7.67 -3.69 24.58
N ALA A 146 8.27 -4.88 24.38
CA ALA A 146 7.57 -6.15 24.48
C ALA A 146 6.97 -6.38 25.89
N GLY A 147 7.74 -6.07 26.94
CA GLY A 147 7.29 -6.17 28.33
C GLY A 147 6.15 -5.18 28.66
N LEU A 148 6.24 -3.95 28.16
CA LEU A 148 5.20 -2.92 28.36
C LEU A 148 3.85 -3.31 27.75
N VAL A 149 3.89 -3.92 26.57
CA VAL A 149 2.71 -4.41 25.84
C VAL A 149 2.18 -5.73 26.43
N GLY A 150 3.00 -6.43 27.23
CA GLY A 150 2.66 -7.75 27.77
C GLY A 150 2.76 -8.87 26.74
N LEU A 151 3.71 -8.79 25.79
CA LEU A 151 3.96 -9.88 24.86
C LEU A 151 4.58 -11.09 25.58
N PRO A 152 4.20 -12.33 25.25
CA PRO A 152 4.83 -13.53 25.80
C PRO A 152 6.33 -13.57 25.49
N ALA A 153 7.14 -13.93 26.48
CA ALA A 153 8.60 -14.02 26.32
C ALA A 153 8.99 -15.04 25.25
N GLU A 154 8.24 -16.14 25.15
CA GLU A 154 8.44 -17.20 24.17
C GLU A 154 8.21 -16.70 22.73
N ALA A 155 7.26 -15.78 22.53
CA ALA A 155 7.01 -15.20 21.22
C ALA A 155 8.17 -14.29 20.79
N LEU A 156 8.69 -13.49 21.72
CA LEU A 156 9.87 -12.64 21.48
C LEU A 156 11.13 -13.46 21.21
N GLU A 157 11.37 -14.50 21.99
CA GLU A 157 12.49 -15.43 21.78
C GLU A 157 12.41 -16.09 20.40
N ARG A 158 11.22 -16.58 20.00
CA ARG A 158 11.02 -17.20 18.69
C ARG A 158 11.26 -16.21 17.55
N ALA A 159 10.84 -14.96 17.66
CA ALA A 159 11.10 -13.92 16.66
C ALA A 159 12.62 -13.68 16.51
N LEU A 160 13.34 -13.53 17.63
CA LEU A 160 14.80 -13.37 17.63
C LEU A 160 15.51 -14.57 16.99
N ARG A 161 15.10 -15.80 17.33
CA ARG A 161 15.67 -17.03 16.76
C ARG A 161 15.43 -17.19 15.25
N ARG A 162 14.32 -16.66 14.72
CA ARG A 162 13.99 -16.70 13.28
C ARG A 162 14.77 -15.67 12.47
N SER A 163 14.88 -14.44 12.99
CA SER A 163 15.45 -13.32 12.25
C SER A 163 16.97 -13.18 12.42
N MET A 164 17.52 -13.48 13.60
CA MET A 164 18.94 -13.30 13.87
C MET A 164 19.79 -14.51 13.47
N LYS A 165 21.02 -14.23 13.02
CA LYS A 165 22.04 -15.26 12.79
C LYS A 165 22.55 -15.83 14.12
N LYS A 166 23.15 -17.02 14.10
CA LYS A 166 23.76 -17.66 15.28
C LYS A 166 24.72 -16.73 16.04
N LYS A 167 25.56 -15.98 15.30
CA LYS A 167 26.45 -14.97 15.89
C LYS A 167 25.61 -13.75 16.34
N GLY A 168 25.58 -13.49 17.66
CA GLY A 168 24.85 -12.38 18.27
C GLY A 168 23.46 -12.74 18.81
N LEU A 169 22.93 -13.94 18.53
CA LEU A 169 21.61 -14.37 19.00
C LEU A 169 21.52 -14.43 20.52
N GLU A 170 22.50 -15.06 21.20
CA GLU A 170 22.49 -15.20 22.65
C GLU A 170 22.57 -13.84 23.36
N ALA A 171 23.39 -12.92 22.84
CA ALA A 171 23.46 -11.54 23.33
C ALA A 171 22.14 -10.79 23.12
N GLY A 172 21.49 -10.97 21.95
CA GLY A 172 20.18 -10.41 21.65
C GLY A 172 19.09 -10.93 22.58
N LEU A 173 19.04 -12.25 22.83
CA LEU A 173 18.12 -12.89 23.77
C LEU A 173 18.32 -12.38 25.20
N ALA A 174 19.57 -12.30 25.66
CA ALA A 174 19.88 -11.77 26.99
C ALA A 174 19.48 -10.30 27.13
N ALA A 175 19.73 -9.47 26.11
CA ALA A 175 19.38 -8.05 26.10
C ALA A 175 17.86 -7.84 26.09
N ALA A 176 17.13 -8.60 25.27
CA ALA A 176 15.67 -8.56 25.22
C ALA A 176 15.05 -9.01 26.56
N LYS A 177 15.55 -10.10 27.15
CA LYS A 177 15.10 -10.56 28.48
C LYS A 177 15.34 -9.52 29.57
N LEU A 178 16.52 -8.89 29.56
CA LEU A 178 16.85 -7.81 30.49
C LEU A 178 15.91 -6.61 30.29
N GLY A 179 15.62 -6.24 29.04
CA GLY A 179 14.65 -5.19 28.71
C GLY A 179 13.24 -5.50 29.22
N MET A 180 12.76 -6.73 29.04
CA MET A 180 11.45 -7.15 29.57
C MET A 180 11.37 -7.02 31.10
N ALA A 181 12.45 -7.36 31.81
CA ALA A 181 12.50 -7.19 33.26
C ALA A 181 12.43 -5.71 33.70
N GLN A 182 13.01 -4.79 32.92
CA GLN A 182 12.93 -3.35 33.19
C GLN A 182 11.50 -2.79 33.02
N ALA A 183 10.67 -3.40 32.16
CA ALA A 183 9.31 -2.93 31.92
C ALA A 183 8.42 -2.98 33.18
N ALA A 184 8.73 -3.84 34.15
CA ALA A 184 7.98 -3.95 35.41
C ALA A 184 8.01 -2.66 36.27
N GLY A 185 9.02 -1.81 36.09
CA GLY A 185 9.14 -0.52 36.78
C GLY A 185 8.50 0.66 36.04
N LEU A 186 7.82 0.42 34.91
CA LEU A 186 7.28 1.44 34.01
C LEU A 186 5.74 1.38 33.94
N PRO A 187 5.07 2.44 33.45
CA PRO A 187 3.62 2.41 33.26
C PRO A 187 3.20 1.29 32.30
N SER A 188 2.22 0.47 32.69
CA SER A 188 1.78 -0.67 31.88
C SER A 188 0.90 -0.26 30.70
N TYR A 189 1.22 -0.83 29.53
CA TYR A 189 0.43 -0.77 28.31
C TYR A 189 -0.03 -2.17 27.90
N ALA A 190 -0.30 -3.06 28.86
CA ALA A 190 -0.64 -4.45 28.57
C ALA A 190 -1.89 -4.56 27.68
N LEU A 191 -1.76 -5.32 26.60
CA LEU A 191 -2.87 -5.72 25.75
C LEU A 191 -3.64 -6.88 26.40
N ARG A 192 -4.92 -7.00 26.04
CA ARG A 192 -5.67 -8.23 26.27
C ARG A 192 -4.96 -9.38 25.54
N PRO A 193 -4.81 -10.56 26.16
CA PRO A 193 -4.22 -11.71 25.49
C PRO A 193 -4.91 -12.04 24.17
N ALA A 194 -4.15 -12.17 23.09
CA ALA A 194 -4.61 -12.73 21.83
C ALA A 194 -4.31 -14.24 21.76
N GLN A 195 -5.04 -14.95 20.90
CA GLN A 195 -4.74 -16.33 20.56
C GLN A 195 -4.02 -16.40 19.21
N PRO A 196 -2.99 -17.26 19.05
CA PRO A 196 -2.35 -17.50 17.77
C PRO A 196 -3.38 -17.88 16.69
N ARG A 197 -3.29 -17.23 15.53
CA ARG A 197 -4.16 -17.50 14.38
C ARG A 197 -3.35 -18.16 13.27
N ALA A 198 -3.91 -19.21 12.67
CA ALA A 198 -3.35 -19.80 11.45
C ALA A 198 -3.69 -18.94 10.23
N GLY A 199 -2.90 -19.05 9.16
CA GLY A 199 -3.20 -18.38 7.88
C GLY A 199 -2.95 -16.87 7.86
N GLN A 200 -2.17 -16.34 8.80
CA GLN A 200 -1.75 -14.93 8.78
C GLN A 200 -0.50 -14.75 7.90
N TRP A 201 -0.45 -13.64 7.18
CA TRP A 201 0.73 -13.18 6.46
C TRP A 201 1.44 -12.09 7.26
N LEU A 202 2.77 -12.12 7.22
CA LEU A 202 3.64 -11.03 7.69
C LEU A 202 4.34 -10.46 6.46
N VAL A 203 3.78 -9.40 5.88
CA VAL A 203 4.11 -8.96 4.51
C VAL A 203 4.06 -7.44 4.41
N THR A 204 4.80 -6.86 3.45
CA THR A 204 4.60 -5.48 3.01
C THR A 204 3.62 -5.37 1.84
N GLY A 205 3.11 -4.17 1.55
CA GLY A 205 2.26 -3.97 0.37
C GLY A 205 3.02 -4.24 -0.93
N ASN A 206 4.32 -3.91 -0.99
CA ASN A 206 5.18 -4.22 -2.13
C ASN A 206 5.34 -5.74 -2.34
N GLU A 207 5.61 -6.49 -1.26
CA GLU A 207 5.72 -7.95 -1.31
C GLU A 207 4.37 -8.59 -1.70
N ALA A 208 3.25 -8.09 -1.17
CA ALA A 208 1.91 -8.56 -1.49
C ALA A 208 1.56 -8.32 -2.97
N ALA A 209 1.85 -7.13 -3.51
CA ALA A 209 1.66 -6.82 -4.93
C ALA A 209 2.51 -7.76 -5.82
N GLY A 210 3.78 -7.95 -5.49
CA GLY A 210 4.65 -8.90 -6.17
C GLY A 210 4.11 -10.33 -6.14
N TYR A 211 3.61 -10.79 -4.98
CA TYR A 211 3.00 -12.11 -4.85
C TYR A 211 1.75 -12.25 -5.73
N GLY A 212 0.85 -11.26 -5.70
CA GLY A 212 -0.35 -11.22 -6.52
C GLY A 212 -0.04 -11.29 -8.02
N ALA A 213 0.98 -10.56 -8.48
CA ALA A 213 1.44 -10.60 -9.85
C ALA A 213 1.94 -11.99 -10.29
N LEU A 214 2.80 -12.61 -9.49
CA LEU A 214 3.36 -13.94 -9.79
C LEU A 214 2.27 -15.02 -9.77
N HIS A 215 1.34 -14.93 -8.82
CA HIS A 215 0.16 -15.79 -8.72
C HIS A 215 -0.71 -15.70 -9.97
N ALA A 216 -0.97 -14.49 -10.46
CA ALA A 216 -1.79 -14.25 -11.65
C ALA A 216 -1.09 -14.55 -13.00
N GLY A 217 0.16 -15.02 -12.97
CA GLY A 217 0.84 -15.55 -14.16
C GLY A 217 1.97 -14.68 -14.71
N VAL A 218 2.38 -13.60 -14.03
CA VAL A 218 3.55 -12.82 -14.45
C VAL A 218 4.80 -13.70 -14.45
N ARG A 219 5.54 -13.70 -15.57
CA ARG A 219 6.81 -14.43 -15.72
C ARG A 219 7.95 -13.57 -16.25
N PHE A 220 7.70 -12.30 -16.55
CA PHE A 220 8.76 -11.36 -16.90
C PHE A 220 8.55 -10.04 -16.17
N VAL A 221 9.61 -9.53 -15.54
CA VAL A 221 9.62 -8.21 -14.91
C VAL A 221 10.82 -7.42 -15.40
N ALA A 222 10.61 -6.18 -15.82
CA ALA A 222 11.71 -5.23 -16.02
C ALA A 222 11.38 -3.95 -15.28
N ALA A 223 12.35 -3.41 -14.53
CA ALA A 223 12.12 -2.21 -13.73
C ALA A 223 13.43 -1.45 -13.45
N TYR A 224 13.30 -0.16 -13.17
CA TYR A 224 14.37 0.69 -12.67
C TYR A 224 14.17 0.98 -11.17
N PRO A 225 15.20 0.88 -10.31
CA PRO A 225 15.05 1.12 -8.88
C PRO A 225 14.63 2.56 -8.55
N ILE A 226 13.46 2.72 -7.95
CA ILE A 226 12.93 4.00 -7.47
C ILE A 226 12.18 3.82 -6.14
N THR A 227 12.53 4.60 -5.11
CA THR A 227 11.79 4.60 -3.83
C THR A 227 10.37 5.12 -4.05
N PRO A 228 9.32 4.51 -3.48
CA PRO A 228 9.31 3.35 -2.58
C PRO A 228 9.13 1.98 -3.26
N ALA A 229 9.11 1.90 -4.59
CA ALA A 229 8.91 0.66 -5.34
C ALA A 229 10.10 -0.31 -5.30
N THR A 230 11.31 0.16 -5.00
CA THR A 230 12.55 -0.66 -4.97
C THR A 230 12.41 -1.92 -4.12
N GLU A 231 11.69 -1.92 -3.00
CA GLU A 231 11.57 -3.13 -2.16
C GLU A 231 10.76 -4.24 -2.83
N LEU A 232 9.85 -3.91 -3.75
CA LEU A 232 9.20 -4.89 -4.61
C LEU A 232 10.26 -5.60 -5.48
N LEU A 233 11.20 -4.82 -6.03
CA LEU A 233 12.29 -5.28 -6.89
C LEU A 233 13.36 -6.06 -6.11
N GLU A 234 13.50 -5.84 -4.80
CA GLU A 234 14.38 -6.64 -3.93
C GLU A 234 13.76 -7.99 -3.56
N TRP A 235 12.44 -8.04 -3.39
CA TRP A 235 11.71 -9.26 -3.04
C TRP A 235 11.49 -10.19 -4.25
N LEU A 236 11.23 -9.62 -5.43
CA LEU A 236 10.86 -10.37 -6.64
C LEU A 236 11.89 -11.38 -7.15
N PRO A 237 13.20 -11.09 -7.25
CA PRO A 237 14.16 -11.96 -7.92
C PRO A 237 14.17 -13.42 -7.42
N PRO A 238 14.26 -13.71 -6.10
CA PRO A 238 14.18 -15.09 -5.63
C PRO A 238 12.77 -15.70 -5.75
N ALA A 239 11.72 -14.89 -5.86
CA ALA A 239 10.34 -15.36 -6.00
C ALA A 239 9.98 -15.73 -7.44
N ILE A 240 10.34 -14.87 -8.41
CA ILE A 240 10.00 -15.06 -9.83
C ILE A 240 10.71 -16.27 -10.45
N VAL A 241 11.96 -16.55 -10.04
CA VAL A 241 12.71 -17.72 -10.49
C VAL A 241 12.02 -19.03 -10.09
N LYS A 242 11.38 -19.07 -8.92
CA LYS A 242 10.65 -20.27 -8.44
C LYS A 242 9.44 -20.62 -9.30
N VAL A 243 8.88 -19.65 -10.02
CA VAL A 243 7.76 -19.85 -10.94
C VAL A 243 8.19 -19.90 -12.41
N GLY A 244 9.50 -19.99 -12.67
CA GLY A 244 10.07 -20.11 -14.02
C GLY A 244 10.11 -18.80 -14.81
N GLY A 245 10.02 -17.65 -14.12
CA GLY A 245 10.15 -16.34 -14.74
C GLY A 245 11.54 -15.73 -14.60
N ALA A 246 11.72 -14.54 -15.17
CA ALA A 246 12.95 -13.76 -15.11
C ALA A 246 12.67 -12.29 -14.80
N MET A 247 13.65 -11.64 -14.17
CA MET A 247 13.62 -10.22 -13.91
C MET A 247 14.88 -9.53 -14.45
N VAL A 248 14.71 -8.34 -15.02
CA VAL A 248 15.78 -7.47 -15.50
C VAL A 248 15.73 -6.15 -14.73
N GLN A 249 16.86 -5.73 -14.16
CA GLN A 249 17.02 -4.35 -13.75
C GLN A 249 17.44 -3.55 -14.98
N ALA A 250 16.52 -2.70 -15.48
CA ALA A 250 16.77 -1.89 -16.66
C ALA A 250 17.62 -0.65 -16.30
N GLU A 251 18.11 0.03 -17.34
CA GLU A 251 18.90 1.26 -17.24
C GLU A 251 18.08 2.49 -16.85
N ASP A 252 16.80 2.51 -17.20
CA ASP A 252 15.82 3.54 -16.85
C ASP A 252 14.38 3.01 -16.99
N GLU A 253 13.40 3.85 -16.65
CA GLU A 253 11.98 3.50 -16.78
C GLU A 253 11.52 3.29 -18.23
N LEU A 254 12.12 3.99 -19.22
CA LEU A 254 11.78 3.85 -20.64
C LEU A 254 12.20 2.48 -21.17
N ALA A 255 13.40 2.02 -20.84
CA ALA A 255 13.86 0.68 -21.17
C ALA A 255 12.97 -0.37 -20.49
N SER A 256 12.63 -0.17 -19.21
CA SER A 256 11.82 -1.13 -18.45
C SER A 256 10.43 -1.35 -19.03
N ILE A 257 9.71 -0.27 -19.39
CA ILE A 257 8.35 -0.36 -19.96
C ILE A 257 8.37 -1.00 -21.35
N ASN A 258 9.37 -0.67 -22.17
CA ASN A 258 9.51 -1.25 -23.51
C ASN A 258 9.93 -2.72 -23.46
N MET A 259 10.75 -3.14 -22.49
CA MET A 259 11.08 -4.55 -22.26
C MET A 259 9.83 -5.37 -21.90
N ILE A 260 8.96 -4.87 -21.02
CA ILE A 260 7.74 -5.61 -20.65
C ILE A 260 6.73 -5.65 -21.80
N LEU A 261 6.61 -4.58 -22.60
CA LEU A 261 5.80 -4.61 -23.84
C LEU A 261 6.31 -5.69 -24.80
N GLY A 262 7.63 -5.79 -24.99
CA GLY A 262 8.25 -6.84 -25.82
C GLY A 262 7.99 -8.25 -25.29
N ALA A 263 8.11 -8.46 -23.98
CA ALA A 263 7.79 -9.75 -23.36
C ALA A 263 6.31 -10.13 -23.53
N SER A 264 5.41 -9.17 -23.34
CA SER A 264 3.98 -9.38 -23.54
C SER A 264 3.63 -9.62 -25.00
N TYR A 265 4.23 -8.91 -25.95
CA TYR A 265 4.12 -9.24 -27.38
C TYR A 265 4.53 -10.69 -27.68
N GLY A 266 5.59 -11.18 -27.01
CA GLY A 266 6.02 -12.58 -27.01
C GLY A 266 5.08 -13.57 -26.29
N GLY A 267 3.96 -13.11 -25.74
CA GLY A 267 2.94 -13.93 -25.10
C GLY A 267 3.16 -14.20 -23.60
N VAL A 268 4.08 -13.46 -22.96
CA VAL A 268 4.41 -13.61 -21.54
C VAL A 268 3.78 -12.48 -20.73
N PRO A 269 2.88 -12.76 -19.76
CA PRO A 269 2.37 -11.72 -18.86
C PRO A 269 3.54 -11.07 -18.10
N SER A 270 3.57 -9.74 -18.13
CA SER A 270 4.74 -8.97 -17.71
C SER A 270 4.37 -7.74 -16.91
N LEU A 271 5.26 -7.34 -16.01
CA LEU A 271 5.02 -6.25 -15.06
C LEU A 271 6.25 -5.36 -14.90
N THR A 272 6.02 -4.06 -14.65
CA THR A 272 7.02 -3.15 -14.09
C THR A 272 6.50 -2.50 -12.81
N ALA A 273 7.39 -1.99 -11.98
CA ALA A 273 7.06 -1.24 -10.78
C ALA A 273 7.85 0.07 -10.75
N THR A 274 7.18 1.16 -10.40
CA THR A 274 7.71 2.52 -10.46
C THR A 274 7.05 3.43 -9.42
N SER A 275 7.30 4.74 -9.51
CA SER A 275 6.60 5.80 -8.77
C SER A 275 6.31 6.97 -9.72
N GLY A 276 5.60 8.02 -9.28
CA GLY A 276 5.19 9.17 -10.10
C GLY A 276 6.19 9.68 -11.15
N PRO A 277 7.48 9.94 -10.83
CA PRO A 277 8.46 10.37 -11.85
C PRO A 277 8.69 9.36 -12.97
N GLY A 278 8.74 8.07 -12.63
CA GLY A 278 8.91 7.01 -13.61
C GLY A 278 7.64 6.74 -14.41
N LEU A 279 6.45 6.83 -13.78
CA LEU A 279 5.17 6.78 -14.51
C LEU A 279 5.09 7.87 -15.60
N ALA A 280 5.57 9.08 -15.30
CA ALA A 280 5.64 10.16 -16.27
C ALA A 280 6.53 9.82 -17.49
N LEU A 281 7.66 9.13 -17.28
CA LEU A 281 8.51 8.65 -18.39
C LEU A 281 7.83 7.54 -19.18
N MET A 282 7.13 6.62 -18.51
CA MET A 282 6.48 5.46 -19.16
C MET A 282 5.24 5.81 -19.99
N THR A 283 4.69 7.01 -19.83
CA THR A 283 3.39 7.41 -20.38
C THR A 283 3.29 7.25 -21.90
N GLU A 284 4.36 7.53 -22.65
CA GLU A 284 4.41 7.32 -24.11
C GLU A 284 4.25 5.82 -24.46
N SER A 285 5.05 4.96 -23.82
CA SER A 285 5.02 3.52 -24.06
C SER A 285 3.73 2.86 -23.56
N ILE A 286 3.09 3.37 -22.51
CA ILE A 286 1.76 2.89 -22.11
C ILE A 286 0.76 3.21 -23.24
N GLY A 287 0.85 4.40 -23.86
CA GLY A 287 0.07 4.75 -25.06
C GLY A 287 0.30 3.77 -26.21
N LEU A 288 1.55 3.36 -26.47
CA LEU A 288 1.86 2.28 -27.41
C LEU A 288 1.17 0.96 -27.03
N GLY A 289 1.16 0.60 -25.74
CA GLY A 289 0.43 -0.58 -25.25
C GLY A 289 -1.07 -0.52 -25.52
N VAL A 290 -1.69 0.67 -25.42
CA VAL A 290 -3.10 0.87 -25.78
C VAL A 290 -3.33 0.73 -27.28
N ALA A 291 -2.54 1.45 -28.10
CA ALA A 291 -2.67 1.43 -29.55
C ALA A 291 -2.46 0.01 -30.11
N ALA A 292 -1.39 -0.66 -29.67
CA ALA A 292 -1.04 -2.00 -30.14
C ALA A 292 -1.83 -3.13 -29.44
N GLU A 293 -2.70 -2.81 -28.49
CA GLU A 293 -3.45 -3.77 -27.66
C GLU A 293 -2.53 -4.81 -26.99
N ILE A 294 -1.42 -4.35 -26.40
CA ILE A 294 -0.45 -5.20 -25.70
C ILE A 294 -0.71 -5.09 -24.19
N PRO A 295 -1.09 -6.19 -23.52
CA PRO A 295 -1.37 -6.14 -22.09
C PRO A 295 -0.10 -6.07 -21.26
N ILE A 296 -0.07 -5.12 -20.32
CA ILE A 296 1.02 -4.93 -19.37
C ILE A 296 0.46 -4.43 -18.05
N VAL A 297 1.18 -4.68 -16.95
CA VAL A 297 0.84 -4.12 -15.64
C VAL A 297 1.95 -3.18 -15.17
N VAL A 298 1.57 -1.97 -14.77
CA VAL A 298 2.45 -0.99 -14.14
C VAL A 298 2.00 -0.79 -12.70
N VAL A 299 2.83 -1.15 -11.73
CA VAL A 299 2.57 -0.84 -10.32
C VAL A 299 3.22 0.50 -10.01
N ASP A 300 2.40 1.53 -9.86
CA ASP A 300 2.84 2.84 -9.40
C ASP A 300 2.68 2.92 -7.88
N VAL A 301 3.80 2.94 -7.17
CA VAL A 301 3.83 3.14 -5.72
C VAL A 301 4.00 4.63 -5.47
N MET A 302 2.86 5.34 -5.42
CA MET A 302 2.78 6.80 -5.33
C MET A 302 3.55 7.34 -4.13
N ARG A 303 4.19 8.50 -4.31
CA ARG A 303 4.93 9.22 -3.26
C ARG A 303 4.68 10.71 -3.38
N THR A 304 5.13 11.49 -2.40
CA THR A 304 4.96 12.95 -2.42
C THR A 304 5.65 13.57 -3.63
N GLY A 305 4.90 14.33 -4.42
CA GLY A 305 5.37 15.09 -5.59
C GLY A 305 5.32 16.61 -5.35
N PRO A 306 5.38 17.44 -6.41
CA PRO A 306 5.73 17.11 -7.80
C PRO A 306 7.25 16.88 -7.99
N SER A 307 7.65 16.46 -9.19
CA SER A 307 9.06 16.16 -9.52
C SER A 307 9.64 15.13 -8.54
N THR A 308 10.85 15.33 -8.01
CA THR A 308 11.44 14.44 -7.00
C THR A 308 10.60 14.36 -5.73
N GLY A 309 9.97 15.48 -5.35
CA GLY A 309 9.15 15.63 -4.14
C GLY A 309 9.83 15.09 -2.87
N ILE A 310 9.09 14.34 -2.05
CA ILE A 310 9.60 13.68 -0.85
C ILE A 310 9.52 12.16 -1.04
N ALA A 311 10.62 11.57 -1.50
CA ALA A 311 10.65 10.16 -1.92
C ALA A 311 10.22 9.16 -0.83
N THR A 312 10.38 9.52 0.45
CA THR A 312 10.11 8.65 1.60
C THR A 312 8.73 8.86 2.23
N LYS A 313 7.84 9.64 1.60
CA LYS A 313 6.54 10.00 2.18
C LYS A 313 5.39 9.75 1.22
N ALA A 314 4.28 9.27 1.78
CA ALA A 314 3.07 8.96 1.04
C ALA A 314 2.31 10.21 0.59
N GLU A 315 1.78 10.13 -0.63
CA GLU A 315 0.79 11.04 -1.20
C GLU A 315 0.06 10.31 -2.33
N GLN A 316 -1.21 10.62 -2.57
CA GLN A 316 -2.06 10.02 -3.60
C GLN A 316 -2.33 11.03 -4.72
N ALA A 317 -1.25 11.61 -5.26
CA ALA A 317 -1.31 12.71 -6.22
C ALA A 317 -1.06 12.30 -7.69
N ASP A 318 -0.89 11.01 -7.96
CA ASP A 318 -0.63 10.50 -9.31
C ASP A 318 -1.90 9.98 -10.01
N LEU A 319 -3.09 10.10 -9.38
CA LEU A 319 -4.36 9.65 -9.96
C LEU A 319 -4.63 10.31 -11.33
N ASN A 320 -4.41 11.62 -11.46
CA ASN A 320 -4.64 12.32 -12.71
C ASN A 320 -3.70 11.87 -13.84
N ILE A 321 -2.41 11.64 -13.56
CA ILE A 321 -1.48 11.18 -14.60
C ILE A 321 -1.76 9.72 -14.96
N ALA A 322 -2.20 8.90 -14.01
CA ALA A 322 -2.66 7.55 -14.29
C ALA A 322 -3.89 7.55 -15.20
N LEU A 323 -4.89 8.41 -14.94
CA LEU A 323 -6.13 8.49 -15.72
C LEU A 323 -5.97 9.18 -17.08
N TYR A 324 -5.15 10.24 -17.15
CA TYR A 324 -5.15 11.20 -18.26
C TYR A 324 -3.75 11.57 -18.76
N GLY A 325 -2.70 10.85 -18.35
CA GLY A 325 -1.32 11.17 -18.74
C GLY A 325 -1.04 10.89 -20.22
N MET A 326 -1.67 9.87 -20.79
CA MET A 326 -1.47 9.45 -22.18
C MET A 326 -2.03 10.49 -23.17
N HIS A 327 -1.36 10.64 -24.32
CA HIS A 327 -1.83 11.48 -25.41
C HIS A 327 -2.92 10.76 -26.23
N GLY A 328 -3.91 11.52 -26.72
CA GLY A 328 -5.05 10.98 -27.45
C GLY A 328 -6.06 10.24 -26.56
N ASP A 329 -7.08 9.63 -27.17
CA ASP A 329 -8.05 8.79 -26.47
C ASP A 329 -7.47 7.39 -26.22
N ALA A 330 -6.92 7.20 -25.02
CA ALA A 330 -6.18 6.00 -24.65
C ALA A 330 -6.92 5.18 -23.57
N PRO A 331 -7.93 4.35 -23.91
CA PRO A 331 -8.65 3.53 -22.95
C PRO A 331 -7.74 2.48 -22.29
N HIS A 332 -7.62 2.55 -20.97
CA HIS A 332 -6.81 1.63 -20.15
C HIS A 332 -7.45 1.48 -18.75
N VAL A 333 -6.87 0.59 -17.93
CA VAL A 333 -7.40 0.26 -16.60
C VAL A 333 -6.58 0.94 -15.51
N VAL A 334 -7.26 1.47 -14.49
CA VAL A 334 -6.62 2.01 -13.28
C VAL A 334 -7.28 1.40 -12.04
N LEU A 335 -6.46 0.83 -11.17
CA LEU A 335 -6.88 0.14 -9.95
C LEU A 335 -6.11 0.71 -8.75
N ALA A 336 -6.67 0.59 -7.55
CA ALA A 336 -5.95 0.89 -6.30
C ALA A 336 -6.32 -0.13 -5.21
N PRO A 337 -5.35 -0.73 -4.51
CA PRO A 337 -5.63 -1.58 -3.37
C PRO A 337 -6.18 -0.76 -2.19
N ASN A 338 -6.99 -1.39 -1.34
CA ASN A 338 -7.61 -0.72 -0.18
C ASN A 338 -7.12 -1.21 1.19
N SER A 339 -6.15 -2.12 1.21
CA SER A 339 -5.43 -2.59 2.40
C SER A 339 -4.11 -3.27 1.98
N LEU A 340 -3.26 -3.60 2.94
CA LEU A 340 -2.02 -4.36 2.69
C LEU A 340 -2.30 -5.73 2.04
N ALA A 341 -3.32 -6.45 2.51
CA ALA A 341 -3.72 -7.72 1.91
C ALA A 341 -4.31 -7.51 0.50
N ASP A 342 -5.06 -6.42 0.31
CA ASP A 342 -5.67 -6.10 -0.99
C ASP A 342 -4.64 -5.72 -2.06
N CYS A 343 -3.41 -5.35 -1.70
CA CYS A 343 -2.31 -5.20 -2.67
C CYS A 343 -2.10 -6.48 -3.51
N ALA A 344 -2.22 -7.66 -2.91
CA ALA A 344 -2.11 -8.90 -3.67
C ALA A 344 -3.31 -9.12 -4.61
N ASN A 345 -4.53 -8.88 -4.12
CA ASN A 345 -5.75 -9.06 -4.90
C ASN A 345 -5.84 -8.06 -6.06
N ALA A 346 -5.59 -6.77 -5.80
CA ALA A 346 -5.66 -5.72 -6.80
C ALA A 346 -4.62 -5.94 -7.91
N THR A 347 -3.38 -6.32 -7.56
CA THR A 347 -2.36 -6.63 -8.58
C THR A 347 -2.66 -7.91 -9.34
N ALA A 348 -3.15 -8.97 -8.67
CA ALA A 348 -3.57 -10.19 -9.35
C ALA A 348 -4.71 -9.91 -10.34
N TRP A 349 -5.70 -9.12 -9.92
CA TRP A 349 -6.82 -8.73 -10.76
C TRP A 349 -6.38 -7.84 -11.93
N ALA A 350 -5.43 -6.91 -11.71
CA ALA A 350 -4.85 -6.09 -12.78
C ALA A 350 -4.24 -6.95 -13.89
N VAL A 351 -3.48 -7.99 -13.54
CA VAL A 351 -2.89 -8.93 -14.51
C VAL A 351 -3.98 -9.67 -15.28
N GLN A 352 -5.05 -10.11 -14.60
CA GLN A 352 -6.15 -10.81 -15.25
C GLN A 352 -6.95 -9.92 -16.20
N ILE A 353 -7.26 -8.69 -15.79
CA ILE A 353 -7.95 -7.71 -16.65
C ILE A 353 -7.07 -7.38 -17.85
N ALA A 354 -5.79 -7.08 -17.62
CA ALA A 354 -4.84 -6.77 -18.68
C ALA A 354 -4.81 -7.90 -19.71
N GLU A 355 -4.52 -9.13 -19.29
CA GLU A 355 -4.41 -10.28 -20.19
C GLU A 355 -5.71 -10.62 -20.92
N SER A 356 -6.86 -10.59 -20.22
CA SER A 356 -8.15 -10.95 -20.82
C SER A 356 -8.67 -9.91 -21.80
N LEU A 357 -8.48 -8.62 -21.52
CA LEU A 357 -8.95 -7.53 -22.37
C LEU A 357 -7.90 -7.02 -23.37
N GLN A 358 -6.64 -7.41 -23.19
CA GLN A 358 -5.50 -6.91 -23.98
C GLN A 358 -5.36 -5.38 -23.86
N VAL A 359 -5.25 -4.92 -22.62
CA VAL A 359 -5.11 -3.49 -22.26
C VAL A 359 -3.98 -3.28 -21.25
N PRO A 360 -3.32 -2.12 -21.22
CA PRO A 360 -2.52 -1.72 -20.09
C PRO A 360 -3.35 -1.54 -18.82
N ALA A 361 -2.79 -1.93 -17.68
CA ALA A 361 -3.37 -1.69 -16.36
C ALA A 361 -2.36 -1.02 -15.42
N ILE A 362 -2.80 0.03 -14.73
CA ILE A 362 -2.02 0.76 -13.73
C ILE A 362 -2.58 0.44 -12.35
N VAL A 363 -1.73 0.02 -11.42
CA VAL A 363 -2.09 -0.22 -10.01
C VAL A 363 -1.47 0.87 -9.15
N LEU A 364 -2.31 1.76 -8.62
CA LEU A 364 -1.96 2.88 -7.75
C LEU A 364 -1.88 2.44 -6.30
N SER A 365 -0.72 1.93 -5.90
CA SER A 365 -0.34 1.81 -4.48
C SER A 365 0.23 3.14 -3.99
N ASP A 366 0.66 3.24 -2.73
CA ASP A 366 1.34 4.41 -2.20
C ASP A 366 2.47 4.01 -1.25
N GLN A 367 3.35 4.96 -0.92
CA GLN A 367 4.47 4.72 -0.01
C GLN A 367 4.04 4.13 1.33
N TYR A 368 2.84 4.48 1.81
CA TYR A 368 2.30 3.94 3.05
C TYR A 368 2.10 2.44 2.90
N PHE A 369 1.34 1.96 1.91
CA PHE A 369 1.17 0.53 1.68
C PHE A 369 2.45 -0.17 1.27
N GLY A 370 3.21 0.40 0.32
CA GLY A 370 4.41 -0.23 -0.22
C GLY A 370 5.42 -0.61 0.86
N GLN A 371 5.59 0.27 1.86
CA GLN A 371 6.63 0.12 2.90
C GLN A 371 6.09 -0.19 4.29
N ALA A 372 4.78 -0.14 4.52
CA ALA A 372 4.20 -0.68 5.76
C ALA A 372 4.28 -2.21 5.75
N ARG A 373 4.62 -2.78 6.90
CA ARG A 373 4.64 -4.22 7.12
C ARG A 373 3.56 -4.59 8.11
N GLY A 374 2.70 -5.54 7.75
CA GLY A 374 1.52 -5.88 8.55
C GLY A 374 1.40 -7.38 8.80
N VAL A 375 0.78 -7.70 9.94
CA VAL A 375 0.18 -9.01 10.22
C VAL A 375 -1.25 -8.96 9.72
N VAL A 376 -1.45 -9.48 8.51
CA VAL A 376 -2.75 -9.46 7.83
C VAL A 376 -3.29 -10.86 7.66
N GLU A 377 -4.60 -10.98 7.48
CA GLU A 377 -5.18 -12.23 7.02
C GLU A 377 -4.73 -12.51 5.59
N ALA A 378 -4.42 -13.77 5.28
CA ALA A 378 -4.09 -14.15 3.92
C ALA A 378 -5.24 -13.78 2.98
N PRO A 379 -5.00 -13.00 1.92
CA PRO A 379 -6.04 -12.66 0.96
C PRO A 379 -6.51 -13.91 0.22
N VAL A 380 -7.81 -13.97 -0.07
CA VAL A 380 -8.36 -14.96 -1.00
C VAL A 380 -8.07 -14.48 -2.41
N LEU A 381 -7.03 -15.03 -3.01
CA LEU A 381 -6.66 -14.70 -4.38
C LEU A 381 -7.56 -15.43 -5.38
N PRO A 382 -7.77 -14.86 -6.58
CA PRO A 382 -8.51 -15.52 -7.64
C PRO A 382 -7.89 -16.89 -7.96
N GLN A 383 -8.70 -17.94 -7.99
CA GLN A 383 -8.24 -19.28 -8.35
C GLN A 383 -8.18 -19.48 -9.87
N THR A 384 -9.12 -18.87 -10.59
CA THR A 384 -9.15 -18.89 -12.05
C THR A 384 -8.33 -17.72 -12.58
N ILE A 385 -7.37 -18.03 -13.45
CA ILE A 385 -6.62 -17.04 -14.22
C ILE A 385 -7.26 -16.98 -15.60
N PHE A 386 -7.67 -15.79 -16.05
CA PHE A 386 -8.24 -15.59 -17.37
C PHE A 386 -7.12 -15.40 -18.39
N PRO A 387 -6.86 -16.38 -19.27
CA PRO A 387 -5.78 -16.28 -20.21
C PRO A 387 -6.14 -15.31 -21.33
N ARG A 388 -5.11 -14.73 -21.94
CA ARG A 388 -5.22 -13.99 -23.18
C ARG A 388 -5.89 -14.83 -24.28
N ASN A 389 -6.83 -14.23 -24.99
CA ASN A 389 -7.39 -14.84 -26.21
C ASN A 389 -6.30 -14.99 -27.28
N ARG A 390 -5.93 -16.23 -27.62
CA ARG A 390 -4.83 -16.55 -28.54
C ARG A 390 -5.35 -17.05 -29.90
N ALA A 391 -4.72 -16.59 -30.97
CA ALA A 391 -5.00 -17.10 -32.32
C ALA A 391 -4.39 -18.50 -32.53
N THR A 392 -5.08 -19.37 -33.28
CA THR A 392 -4.66 -20.76 -33.54
C THR A 392 -4.09 -21.00 -34.96
N GLY A 393 -3.86 -19.93 -35.73
CA GLY A 393 -3.39 -20.01 -37.12
C GLY A 393 -4.50 -19.83 -38.15
N SER A 394 -4.32 -18.90 -39.10
CA SER A 394 -5.25 -18.66 -40.22
C SER A 394 -4.60 -17.76 -41.27
N ASP A 395 -4.70 -18.10 -42.56
CA ASP A 395 -4.17 -17.25 -43.66
C ASP A 395 -4.92 -15.90 -43.81
N THR A 396 -6.07 -15.75 -43.13
CA THR A 396 -6.87 -14.52 -43.11
C THR A 396 -6.82 -13.83 -41.74
N TYR A 397 -5.77 -14.06 -40.96
CA TYR A 397 -5.63 -13.50 -39.63
C TYR A 397 -5.65 -11.96 -39.64
N LYS A 398 -6.39 -11.40 -38.69
CA LYS A 398 -6.55 -9.96 -38.45
C LYS A 398 -6.29 -9.71 -36.97
N ARG A 399 -5.08 -9.23 -36.63
CA ARG A 399 -4.70 -8.92 -35.24
C ARG A 399 -5.70 -7.98 -34.56
N TYR A 400 -6.23 -7.04 -35.32
CA TYR A 400 -7.09 -5.97 -34.84
C TYR A 400 -8.52 -6.11 -35.36
N ALA A 401 -8.98 -7.36 -35.55
CA ALA A 401 -10.33 -7.67 -35.99
C ALA A 401 -11.40 -6.96 -35.13
N ILE A 402 -12.40 -6.34 -35.76
CA ILE A 402 -13.53 -5.75 -35.05
C ILE A 402 -14.46 -6.87 -34.57
N THR A 403 -14.46 -7.15 -33.27
CA THR A 403 -15.29 -8.18 -32.64
C THR A 403 -16.37 -7.56 -31.77
N GLU A 404 -17.41 -8.33 -31.43
CA GLU A 404 -18.50 -7.87 -30.55
C GLU A 404 -17.99 -7.45 -29.17
N SER A 405 -17.05 -8.20 -28.59
CA SER A 405 -16.40 -7.87 -27.31
C SER A 405 -15.31 -6.80 -27.42
N GLY A 406 -14.88 -6.45 -28.64
CA GLY A 406 -13.70 -5.63 -28.90
C GLY A 406 -12.37 -6.35 -28.67
N VAL A 407 -12.35 -7.56 -28.13
CA VAL A 407 -11.11 -8.35 -27.93
C VAL A 407 -10.84 -9.22 -29.16
N SER A 408 -9.80 -8.90 -29.91
CA SER A 408 -9.34 -9.70 -31.06
C SER A 408 -8.43 -10.85 -30.60
N PRO A 409 -8.43 -12.03 -31.25
CA PRO A 409 -7.43 -13.06 -30.96
C PRO A 409 -6.01 -12.54 -31.21
N MET A 410 -5.12 -12.68 -30.24
CA MET A 410 -3.72 -12.26 -30.35
C MET A 410 -2.83 -13.44 -30.74
N ALA A 411 -2.04 -13.28 -31.79
CA ALA A 411 -1.01 -14.23 -32.16
C ALA A 411 0.30 -13.99 -31.41
N ILE A 412 1.00 -15.08 -31.10
CA ILE A 412 2.34 -15.08 -30.52
C ILE A 412 3.35 -15.33 -31.64
N PRO A 413 4.51 -14.63 -31.66
CA PRO A 413 5.57 -14.88 -32.64
C PRO A 413 5.88 -16.38 -32.81
N GLY A 414 5.98 -16.82 -34.07
CA GLY A 414 6.16 -18.23 -34.43
C GLY A 414 4.86 -18.99 -34.74
N THR A 415 3.68 -18.40 -34.47
CA THR A 415 2.40 -18.99 -34.87
C THR A 415 2.23 -18.91 -36.39
N ARG A 416 1.96 -20.05 -37.05
CA ARG A 416 1.87 -20.14 -38.52
C ARG A 416 0.68 -19.36 -39.07
N GLY A 417 0.91 -18.59 -40.14
CA GLY A 417 -0.13 -17.87 -40.87
C GLY A 417 -0.62 -16.57 -40.19
N THR A 418 -0.10 -16.22 -39.02
CA THR A 418 -0.61 -15.08 -38.22
C THR A 418 0.39 -13.94 -38.12
N THR A 419 1.16 -13.68 -39.17
CA THR A 419 2.14 -12.58 -39.19
C THR A 419 1.41 -11.24 -39.06
N TYR A 420 1.89 -10.39 -38.15
CA TYR A 420 1.41 -9.01 -38.01
C TYR A 420 2.53 -8.15 -37.40
N THR A 421 2.35 -6.84 -37.50
CA THR A 421 3.16 -5.85 -36.78
C THR A 421 2.27 -5.21 -35.71
N ALA A 422 2.79 -5.09 -34.50
CA ALA A 422 2.20 -4.27 -33.45
C ALA A 422 2.89 -2.91 -33.45
N ASP A 423 2.18 -1.88 -33.90
CA ASP A 423 2.68 -0.52 -34.08
C ASP A 423 1.85 0.46 -33.23
N GLY A 424 2.42 1.63 -32.93
CA GLY A 424 1.70 2.76 -32.33
C GLY A 424 0.92 3.60 -33.35
N LEU A 425 1.18 3.42 -34.65
CA LEU A 425 0.38 4.04 -35.71
C LEU A 425 -1.07 3.49 -35.70
N GLU A 426 -2.02 4.36 -36.04
CA GLU A 426 -3.39 3.91 -36.31
C GLU A 426 -3.40 2.92 -37.49
N HIS A 427 -4.29 1.94 -37.44
CA HIS A 427 -4.22 0.78 -38.32
C HIS A 427 -5.60 0.22 -38.67
N ASN A 428 -5.66 -0.49 -39.79
CA ASN A 428 -6.83 -1.31 -40.11
C ASN A 428 -6.81 -2.65 -39.34
N GLU A 429 -7.82 -3.50 -39.54
CA GLU A 429 -7.93 -4.79 -38.83
C GLU A 429 -6.73 -5.74 -39.00
N ARG A 430 -5.94 -5.59 -40.07
CA ARG A 430 -4.74 -6.41 -40.33
C ARG A 430 -3.50 -5.88 -39.63
N GLY A 431 -3.53 -4.67 -39.07
CA GLY A 431 -2.37 -4.02 -38.47
C GLY A 431 -1.52 -3.25 -39.48
N LEU A 432 -2.07 -2.90 -40.64
CA LEU A 432 -1.40 -2.03 -41.60
C LEU A 432 -1.73 -0.57 -41.26
N PRO A 433 -0.74 0.35 -41.26
CA PRO A 433 -0.97 1.76 -40.99
C PRO A 433 -2.09 2.34 -41.88
N SER A 434 -2.98 3.12 -41.28
CA SER A 434 -4.11 3.73 -41.96
C SER A 434 -4.33 5.17 -41.50
N SER A 435 -4.60 6.06 -42.45
CA SER A 435 -5.06 7.44 -42.21
C SER A 435 -6.55 7.63 -42.51
N GLN A 436 -7.28 6.53 -42.75
CA GLN A 436 -8.70 6.58 -43.06
C GLN A 436 -9.52 6.89 -41.80
N ALA A 437 -10.42 7.87 -41.90
CA ALA A 437 -11.29 8.26 -40.79
C ALA A 437 -12.14 7.09 -40.26
N ALA A 438 -12.59 6.20 -41.16
CA ALA A 438 -13.39 5.03 -40.79
C ALA A 438 -12.58 3.99 -40.00
N ASP A 439 -11.32 3.75 -40.36
CA ASP A 439 -10.45 2.82 -39.62
C ASP A 439 -10.15 3.38 -38.22
N HIS A 440 -9.83 4.68 -38.14
CA HIS A 440 -9.57 5.35 -36.86
C HIS A 440 -10.77 5.25 -35.92
N LEU A 441 -11.97 5.64 -36.39
CA LEU A 441 -13.18 5.56 -35.59
C LEU A 441 -13.46 4.12 -35.12
N ALA A 442 -13.38 3.15 -36.03
CA ALA A 442 -13.66 1.75 -35.73
C ALA A 442 -12.69 1.18 -34.68
N GLN A 443 -11.39 1.47 -34.78
CA GLN A 443 -10.41 0.97 -33.81
C GLN A 443 -10.49 1.68 -32.46
N VAL A 444 -10.74 3.00 -32.42
CA VAL A 444 -10.95 3.72 -31.16
C VAL A 444 -12.18 3.17 -30.44
N GLU A 445 -13.31 3.03 -31.13
CA GLU A 445 -14.53 2.45 -30.56
C GLU A 445 -14.32 1.01 -30.08
N LYS A 446 -13.58 0.20 -30.84
CA LYS A 446 -13.24 -1.16 -30.46
C LYS A 446 -12.42 -1.21 -29.16
N ARG A 447 -11.36 -0.39 -29.05
CA ARG A 447 -10.52 -0.32 -27.85
C ARG A 447 -11.34 0.13 -26.63
N ALA A 448 -12.20 1.13 -26.79
CA ALA A 448 -13.09 1.61 -25.73
C ALA A 448 -14.14 0.56 -25.30
N ARG A 449 -14.69 -0.19 -26.26
CA ARG A 449 -15.71 -1.23 -26.03
C ARG A 449 -15.26 -2.31 -25.05
N LYS A 450 -13.98 -2.69 -25.10
CA LYS A 450 -13.39 -3.68 -24.18
C LYS A 450 -13.63 -3.31 -22.71
N LEU A 451 -13.45 -2.03 -22.39
CA LEU A 451 -13.62 -1.52 -21.03
C LEU A 451 -15.10 -1.25 -20.71
N ALA A 452 -15.87 -0.75 -21.68
CA ALA A 452 -17.28 -0.46 -21.48
C ALA A 452 -18.13 -1.72 -21.22
N GLN A 453 -17.74 -2.87 -21.78
CA GLN A 453 -18.41 -4.15 -21.56
C GLN A 453 -17.81 -4.98 -20.42
N PHE A 454 -16.71 -4.52 -19.81
CA PHE A 454 -16.11 -5.22 -18.68
C PHE A 454 -17.01 -5.08 -17.45
N ASP A 455 -17.51 -6.21 -16.95
CA ASP A 455 -18.23 -6.25 -15.68
C ASP A 455 -17.27 -6.58 -14.53
N PRO A 456 -16.97 -5.62 -13.64
CA PRO A 456 -16.09 -5.88 -12.49
C PRO A 456 -16.78 -6.67 -11.37
N GLY A 457 -18.05 -7.03 -11.50
CA GLY A 457 -18.81 -7.62 -10.41
C GLY A 457 -18.80 -6.72 -9.17
N GLU A 458 -18.69 -7.31 -7.99
CA GLU A 458 -18.58 -6.56 -6.72
C GLU A 458 -17.13 -6.16 -6.39
N ASP A 459 -16.14 -6.55 -7.20
CA ASP A 459 -14.74 -6.24 -6.94
C ASP A 459 -14.35 -4.78 -7.22
N TRP A 460 -15.25 -4.00 -7.83
CA TRP A 460 -15.04 -2.58 -8.11
C TRP A 460 -14.83 -1.73 -6.85
N ALA A 461 -15.48 -2.08 -5.73
CA ALA A 461 -15.37 -1.38 -4.46
C ALA A 461 -15.87 -2.24 -3.30
N THR A 462 -15.36 -1.96 -2.10
CA THR A 462 -15.94 -2.49 -0.85
C THR A 462 -16.93 -1.49 -0.29
N VAL A 463 -18.15 -1.94 0.05
CA VAL A 463 -19.17 -1.13 0.71
C VAL A 463 -19.42 -1.68 2.12
N GLU A 464 -19.21 -0.84 3.14
CA GLU A 464 -19.33 -1.22 4.55
C GLU A 464 -20.31 -0.30 5.29
N GLY A 465 -21.18 -0.87 6.12
CA GLY A 465 -22.11 -0.11 6.95
C GLY A 465 -23.31 0.49 6.21
N GLU A 466 -24.09 1.28 6.95
CA GLU A 466 -25.36 1.84 6.53
C GLU A 466 -25.54 3.25 7.12
N GLY A 467 -26.43 4.06 6.54
CA GLY A 467 -26.71 5.41 7.02
C GLY A 467 -26.94 6.40 5.88
N ASP A 468 -27.40 7.61 6.23
CA ASP A 468 -27.66 8.70 5.29
C ASP A 468 -26.41 9.54 4.97
N THR A 469 -25.27 9.19 5.55
CA THR A 469 -23.98 9.83 5.35
C THR A 469 -22.97 8.76 4.95
N ALA A 470 -22.14 9.03 3.94
CA ALA A 470 -21.10 8.10 3.50
C ALA A 470 -19.72 8.74 3.43
N ILE A 471 -18.69 7.91 3.57
CA ILE A 471 -17.30 8.21 3.24
C ILE A 471 -16.98 7.54 1.91
N LEU A 472 -16.37 8.26 0.99
CA LEU A 472 -15.92 7.75 -0.31
C LEU A 472 -14.41 7.96 -0.41
N THR A 473 -13.64 6.90 -0.68
CA THR A 473 -12.17 6.92 -0.64
C THR A 473 -11.58 5.81 -1.51
N PHE A 474 -10.25 5.82 -1.68
CA PHE A 474 -9.47 4.72 -2.23
C PHE A 474 -8.08 4.67 -1.55
N GLY A 475 -7.32 3.58 -1.76
CA GLY A 475 -5.93 3.50 -1.32
C GLY A 475 -5.76 3.51 0.21
N SER A 476 -4.63 4.01 0.69
CA SER A 476 -4.30 4.05 2.13
C SER A 476 -5.22 4.90 3.00
N CYS A 477 -6.07 5.74 2.41
CA CYS A 477 -7.12 6.46 3.14
C CYS A 477 -8.25 5.53 3.64
N THR A 478 -8.38 4.31 3.10
CA THR A 478 -9.42 3.34 3.48
C THR A 478 -9.30 2.87 4.93
N GLY A 479 -8.09 2.52 5.40
CA GLY A 479 -7.86 2.06 6.77
C GLY A 479 -8.37 3.04 7.85
N PRO A 480 -7.90 4.32 7.87
CA PRO A 480 -8.37 5.30 8.83
C PRO A 480 -9.86 5.65 8.64
N ALA A 481 -10.40 5.60 7.43
CA ALA A 481 -11.83 5.82 7.18
C ALA A 481 -12.70 4.71 7.78
N ARG A 482 -12.30 3.45 7.62
CA ARG A 482 -12.97 2.28 8.21
C ARG A 482 -12.97 2.36 9.74
N GLU A 483 -11.86 2.76 10.33
CA GLU A 483 -11.80 2.92 11.77
C GLU A 483 -12.62 4.11 12.28
N ALA A 484 -12.62 5.24 11.56
CA ALA A 484 -13.51 6.35 11.86
C ALA A 484 -14.99 5.92 11.83
N LEU A 485 -15.36 5.07 10.87
CA LEU A 485 -16.69 4.47 10.79
C LEU A 485 -17.01 3.58 12.00
N ALA A 486 -16.07 2.73 12.41
CA ALA A 486 -16.23 1.86 13.57
C ALA A 486 -16.42 2.67 14.87
N ARG A 487 -15.64 3.74 15.05
CA ARG A 487 -15.77 4.65 16.21
C ARG A 487 -17.08 5.44 16.18
N ALA A 488 -17.48 5.94 15.00
CA ALA A 488 -18.78 6.60 14.83
C ALA A 488 -19.93 5.66 15.26
N ARG A 489 -19.87 4.38 14.86
CA ARG A 489 -20.87 3.37 15.24
C ARG A 489 -20.91 3.14 16.75
N ALA A 490 -19.75 3.10 17.41
CA ALA A 490 -19.68 2.99 18.87
C ALA A 490 -20.35 4.19 19.58
N ASP A 491 -20.29 5.38 18.96
CA ASP A 491 -20.99 6.59 19.42
C ASP A 491 -22.47 6.67 18.98
N GLY A 492 -23.04 5.58 18.45
CA GLY A 492 -24.43 5.51 17.99
C GLY A 492 -24.69 6.18 16.63
N ALA A 493 -23.64 6.52 15.88
CA ALA A 493 -23.74 7.11 14.56
C ALA A 493 -23.70 6.05 13.45
N GLN A 494 -24.69 6.06 12.56
CA GLN A 494 -24.67 5.27 11.34
C GLN A 494 -24.06 6.06 10.19
N ALA A 495 -23.10 5.45 9.49
CA ALA A 495 -22.57 5.93 8.22
C ALA A 495 -22.10 4.73 7.37
N ARG A 496 -21.93 4.99 6.08
CA ARG A 496 -21.43 4.03 5.09
C ARG A 496 -19.99 4.37 4.69
N LEU A 497 -19.19 3.37 4.36
CA LEU A 497 -17.91 3.53 3.68
C LEU A 497 -18.00 2.88 2.30
N VAL A 498 -17.54 3.59 1.28
CA VAL A 498 -17.35 3.08 -0.08
C VAL A 498 -15.87 3.26 -0.42
N SER A 499 -15.14 2.15 -0.47
CA SER A 499 -13.71 2.11 -0.79
C SER A 499 -13.52 1.58 -2.20
N VAL A 500 -13.19 2.46 -3.14
CA VAL A 500 -13.11 2.14 -4.57
C VAL A 500 -11.80 1.42 -4.87
N ARG A 501 -11.88 0.28 -5.56
CA ARG A 501 -10.73 -0.48 -6.06
C ARG A 501 -10.54 -0.25 -7.57
N LEU A 502 -11.61 -0.33 -8.35
CA LEU A 502 -11.59 0.00 -9.78
C LEU A 502 -11.85 1.49 -9.97
N LEU A 503 -10.78 2.22 -10.27
CA LEU A 503 -10.84 3.65 -10.53
C LEU A 503 -11.27 3.91 -11.97
N SER A 504 -10.62 3.29 -12.96
CA SER A 504 -10.98 3.38 -14.38
C SER A 504 -11.09 1.98 -15.01
N PRO A 505 -12.15 1.67 -15.78
CA PRO A 505 -13.28 2.56 -16.11
C PRO A 505 -14.19 2.87 -14.92
N ALA A 506 -14.72 4.10 -14.87
CA ALA A 506 -15.67 4.53 -13.84
C ALA A 506 -16.92 3.63 -13.80
N GLN A 507 -17.54 3.52 -12.63
CA GLN A 507 -18.68 2.64 -12.39
C GLN A 507 -19.93 3.45 -11.93
N PRO A 508 -20.49 4.34 -12.77
CA PRO A 508 -21.52 5.30 -12.36
C PRO A 508 -22.78 4.61 -11.79
N GLU A 509 -23.29 3.57 -12.44
CA GLU A 509 -24.49 2.86 -11.96
C GLU A 509 -24.23 2.05 -10.69
N ARG A 510 -23.01 1.51 -10.50
CA ARG A 510 -22.65 0.81 -9.25
C ARG A 510 -22.47 1.80 -8.11
N LEU A 511 -21.83 2.95 -8.37
CA LEU A 511 -21.68 4.01 -7.39
C LEU A 511 -23.04 4.61 -6.98
N LYS A 512 -23.93 4.85 -7.94
CA LYS A 512 -25.30 5.29 -7.68
C LYS A 512 -26.05 4.33 -6.76
N ARG A 513 -25.95 3.02 -7.00
CA ARG A 513 -26.52 1.99 -6.12
C ARG A 513 -25.87 2.00 -4.74
N ALA A 514 -24.54 2.08 -4.65
CA ALA A 514 -23.81 2.14 -3.38
C ALA A 514 -24.17 3.38 -2.54
N LEU A 515 -24.55 4.48 -3.18
CA LEU A 515 -24.97 5.73 -2.55
C LEU A 515 -26.49 5.87 -2.40
N GLN A 516 -27.27 4.83 -2.71
CA GLN A 516 -28.72 4.89 -2.52
C GLN A 516 -29.08 5.21 -1.06
N GLY A 517 -29.94 6.22 -0.87
CA GLY A 517 -30.35 6.73 0.44
C GLY A 517 -29.34 7.63 1.15
N VAL A 518 -28.15 7.83 0.58
CA VAL A 518 -27.14 8.75 1.12
C VAL A 518 -27.50 10.18 0.75
N LYS A 519 -27.61 11.04 1.76
CA LYS A 519 -27.85 12.48 1.60
C LYS A 519 -26.54 13.27 1.49
N ARG A 520 -25.48 12.77 2.11
CA ARG A 520 -24.19 13.47 2.27
C ARG A 520 -23.00 12.52 2.08
N VAL A 521 -22.01 12.93 1.31
CA VAL A 521 -20.76 12.20 1.09
C VAL A 521 -19.56 13.04 1.52
N LEU A 522 -18.66 12.43 2.27
CA LEU A 522 -17.33 12.93 2.56
C LEU A 522 -16.31 12.17 1.69
N VAL A 523 -15.75 12.83 0.68
CA VAL A 523 -14.66 12.28 -0.12
C VAL A 523 -13.34 12.51 0.60
N VAL A 524 -12.65 11.43 0.97
CA VAL A 524 -11.36 11.46 1.67
C VAL A 524 -10.26 11.07 0.70
N GLU A 525 -9.26 11.93 0.55
CA GLU A 525 -8.15 11.69 -0.38
C GLU A 525 -6.87 12.44 0.04
N GLN A 526 -5.71 11.82 -0.18
CA GLN A 526 -4.42 12.39 0.22
C GLN A 526 -3.72 13.11 -0.93
N ASN A 527 -4.34 14.18 -1.43
CA ASN A 527 -3.71 15.12 -2.36
C ASN A 527 -4.30 16.53 -2.17
N HIS A 528 -3.60 17.56 -2.63
CA HIS A 528 -4.09 18.94 -2.52
C HIS A 528 -5.24 19.26 -3.49
N GLY A 529 -5.21 18.68 -4.70
CA GLY A 529 -6.10 19.06 -5.81
C GLY A 529 -7.54 18.57 -5.67
N GLY A 530 -7.78 17.53 -4.88
CA GLY A 530 -9.03 16.79 -4.87
C GLY A 530 -9.22 15.98 -6.16
N GLN A 531 -8.19 15.29 -6.62
CA GLN A 531 -8.18 14.58 -7.90
C GLN A 531 -9.33 13.56 -7.99
N PHE A 532 -9.57 12.79 -6.92
CA PHE A 532 -10.61 11.78 -6.90
C PHE A 532 -12.01 12.38 -6.91
N LEU A 533 -12.27 13.42 -6.11
CA LEU A 533 -13.55 14.12 -6.16
C LEU A 533 -13.83 14.72 -7.56
N ARG A 534 -12.81 15.29 -8.21
CA ARG A 534 -12.96 15.86 -9.55
C ARG A 534 -13.25 14.78 -10.59
N TYR A 535 -12.54 13.67 -10.53
CA TYR A 535 -12.79 12.50 -11.36
C TYR A 535 -14.22 11.99 -11.21
N LEU A 536 -14.66 11.74 -9.97
CA LEU A 536 -16.01 11.29 -9.70
C LEU A 536 -17.09 12.24 -10.22
N ARG A 537 -16.86 13.56 -10.17
CA ARG A 537 -17.81 14.54 -10.73
C ARG A 537 -17.81 14.60 -12.25
N ALA A 538 -16.70 14.23 -12.89
CA ALA A 538 -16.61 14.17 -14.34
C ALA A 538 -17.33 12.93 -14.88
N ASP A 539 -17.18 11.78 -14.20
CA ASP A 539 -17.62 10.48 -14.71
C ASP A 539 -18.88 9.92 -14.02
N CYS A 540 -19.28 10.46 -12.86
CA CYS A 540 -20.43 9.96 -12.09
C CYS A 540 -21.38 11.09 -11.66
N GLU A 541 -22.68 10.79 -11.64
CA GLU A 541 -23.69 11.68 -11.08
C GLU A 541 -23.79 11.48 -9.55
N LEU A 542 -23.21 12.40 -8.77
CA LEU A 542 -23.30 12.37 -7.30
C LEU A 542 -24.55 13.12 -6.83
N GLN A 543 -25.68 12.41 -6.70
CA GLN A 543 -26.98 12.96 -6.27
C GLN A 543 -27.09 13.21 -4.75
N CYS A 544 -26.03 13.74 -4.15
CA CYS A 544 -25.93 13.99 -2.71
C CYS A 544 -25.01 15.19 -2.42
N GLU A 545 -25.16 15.80 -1.24
CA GLU A 545 -24.28 16.88 -0.80
C GLU A 545 -22.86 16.33 -0.64
N THR A 546 -21.90 16.85 -1.40
CA THR A 546 -20.54 16.30 -1.46
C THR A 546 -19.53 17.25 -0.83
N HIS A 547 -18.77 16.74 0.14
CA HIS A 547 -17.71 17.46 0.83
C HIS A 547 -16.36 16.79 0.57
N SER A 548 -15.30 17.61 0.49
CA SER A 548 -13.94 17.13 0.34
C SER A 548 -13.20 17.24 1.67
N LEU A 549 -12.62 16.13 2.13
CA LEU A 549 -11.57 16.11 3.13
C LEU A 549 -10.28 15.68 2.44
N ARG A 550 -9.50 16.68 2.05
CA ARG A 550 -8.27 16.47 1.29
C ARG A 550 -7.09 17.12 1.98
N ARG A 551 -5.93 16.48 1.91
CA ARG A 551 -4.65 17.05 2.36
C ARG A 551 -3.51 16.49 1.54
N PRO A 552 -2.48 17.30 1.22
CA PRO A 552 -1.26 16.76 0.65
C PRO A 552 -0.49 15.92 1.68
N GLY A 553 0.54 15.22 1.22
CA GLY A 553 1.52 14.58 2.08
C GLY A 553 2.21 15.57 3.06
N PRO A 554 3.07 15.09 3.96
CA PRO A 554 3.56 13.72 4.09
C PRO A 554 2.78 12.86 5.09
N LEU A 555 1.81 13.44 5.80
CA LEU A 555 1.15 12.77 6.92
C LEU A 555 -0.07 11.98 6.43
N PRO A 556 -0.22 10.69 6.77
CA PRO A 556 -1.45 9.92 6.54
C PRO A 556 -2.61 10.40 7.41
N PHE A 557 -3.84 10.30 6.93
CA PHE A 557 -5.02 10.60 7.75
C PHE A 557 -5.10 9.70 8.98
N ARG A 558 -5.54 10.27 10.10
CA ARG A 558 -5.88 9.53 11.30
C ARG A 558 -7.38 9.34 11.46
N PRO A 559 -7.82 8.26 12.14
CA PRO A 559 -9.25 7.99 12.35
C PRO A 559 -10.02 9.15 12.99
N ALA A 560 -9.48 9.83 14.01
CA ALA A 560 -10.18 10.93 14.67
C ALA A 560 -10.40 12.15 13.77
N GLU A 561 -9.50 12.41 12.82
CA GLU A 561 -9.63 13.53 11.87
C GLU A 561 -10.84 13.31 10.95
N ILE A 562 -10.96 12.10 10.42
CA ILE A 562 -12.07 11.68 9.57
C ILE A 562 -13.37 11.64 10.38
N LEU A 563 -13.34 11.07 11.60
CA LEU A 563 -14.49 11.03 12.52
C LEU A 563 -15.00 12.45 12.84
N ALA A 564 -14.10 13.38 13.13
CA ALA A 564 -14.46 14.77 13.41
C ALA A 564 -15.08 15.45 12.19
N ALA A 565 -14.54 15.20 10.98
CA ALA A 565 -15.12 15.71 9.74
C ALA A 565 -16.51 15.13 9.47
N LEU A 566 -16.68 13.83 9.65
CA LEU A 566 -17.97 13.14 9.55
C LEU A 566 -18.98 13.70 10.56
N GLY A 567 -18.56 13.95 11.80
CA GLY A 567 -19.40 14.55 12.84
C GLY A 567 -19.84 15.98 12.51
N ARG A 568 -18.96 16.81 11.95
CA ARG A 568 -19.31 18.17 11.47
C ARG A 568 -20.34 18.10 10.34
N LEU A 569 -20.17 17.17 9.40
CA LEU A 569 -21.09 16.95 8.29
C LEU A 569 -22.47 16.53 8.79
N ARG A 570 -22.53 15.69 9.82
CA ARG A 570 -23.78 15.27 10.46
C ARG A 570 -24.52 16.41 11.15
N ARG A 571 -23.79 17.23 11.92
CA ARG A 571 -24.36 18.37 12.69
C ARG A 571 -24.88 19.52 11.83
N ARG A 572 -24.35 19.76 10.63
CA ARG A 572 -24.86 20.82 9.74
C ARG A 572 -26.28 20.57 9.23
N ALA A 573 -26.80 19.35 9.36
CA ALA A 573 -28.13 18.97 8.91
C ALA A 573 -29.15 18.79 10.04
N ALA A 574 -28.71 18.88 11.30
CA ALA A 574 -29.58 18.94 12.48
C ALA A 574 -29.78 20.42 12.85
#